data_AF-A0A842TJN8-F1
#
_entry.id   AF-A0A842TJN8-F1
#
_cell.length_a   1.000
_cell.length_b   1.000
_cell.length_c   1.000
_cell.angle_alpha   90.00
_cell.angle_beta   90.00
_cell.angle_gamma   90.00
#
_symmetry.space_group_name_H-M   'P 1'
#
loop_
_entity.id
_entity.type
_entity.pdbx_description
1 polymer ?
#
loop_
_entity_poly.entity_id
_entity_poly.type
_entity_poly.pdbx_seq_one_letter_code
_entity_poly.pdbx_strand_id
1 'polypeptide(L)'
;MVKKHKIEELRNLIKNGKLQNAFDLVKQLYRQQTELIVGFPEGSMKSASYYKLMDEICRKNNIPIKKDHHYVRNVSVPLVSVAGAGLILALSSFFVIPLMMIGLIIFIVGWVGFAISLPICIAMNLSKKIKKPGSYIVKINGFVNKIENLRDMYTEFQIERLKLDMIKMYWYWIVSANKYGYSIPEGFYI
;
A
#
# COMPACT_ATOMS: atom_id res chain seq x y z
N MET A 1 -12.07 7.61 -21.97
CA MET A 1 -10.81 8.38 -21.86
C MET A 1 -10.94 9.42 -20.76
N VAL A 2 -10.01 9.46 -19.81
CA VAL A 2 -9.97 10.52 -18.80
C VAL A 2 -9.57 11.86 -19.44
N LYS A 3 -10.46 12.84 -19.33
CA LYS A 3 -10.30 14.20 -19.86
C LYS A 3 -9.73 15.13 -18.79
N LYS A 4 -9.00 16.19 -19.20
CA LYS A 4 -8.36 17.16 -18.30
C LYS A 4 -9.34 17.76 -17.28
N HIS A 5 -10.57 18.10 -17.70
CA HIS A 5 -11.60 18.63 -16.80
C HIS A 5 -12.01 17.66 -15.67
N LYS A 6 -11.94 16.34 -15.88
CA LYS A 6 -12.26 15.35 -14.84
C LYS A 6 -11.18 15.26 -13.75
N ILE A 7 -9.93 15.47 -14.14
CA ILE A 7 -8.83 15.59 -13.19
C ILE A 7 -8.94 16.89 -12.40
N GLU A 8 -9.38 17.97 -13.04
CA GLU A 8 -9.62 19.25 -12.37
C GLU A 8 -10.80 19.17 -11.37
N GLU A 9 -11.90 18.51 -11.78
CA GLU A 9 -13.02 18.19 -10.90
C GLU A 9 -12.56 17.40 -9.67
N LEU A 10 -11.73 16.37 -9.87
CA LEU A 10 -11.16 15.57 -8.80
C LEU A 10 -10.29 16.42 -7.85
N ARG A 11 -9.43 17.28 -8.39
CA ARG A 11 -8.60 18.19 -7.59
C ARG A 11 -9.45 19.15 -6.77
N ASN A 12 -10.53 19.68 -7.35
CA ASN A 12 -11.46 20.55 -6.64
C ASN A 12 -12.21 19.82 -5.52
N LEU A 13 -12.62 18.56 -5.72
CA LEU A 13 -13.22 17.76 -4.65
C LEU A 13 -12.23 17.54 -3.49
N ILE A 14 -10.96 17.24 -3.82
CA ILE A 14 -9.89 17.08 -2.84
C ILE A 14 -9.65 18.40 -2.09
N LYS A 15 -9.51 19.53 -2.80
CA LYS A 15 -9.26 20.86 -2.23
C LYS A 15 -10.38 21.32 -1.27
N ASN A 16 -11.60 20.91 -1.55
CA ASN A 16 -12.77 21.24 -0.72
C ASN A 16 -13.03 20.22 0.39
N GLY A 17 -12.11 19.28 0.65
CA GLY A 17 -12.26 18.27 1.70
C GLY A 17 -13.36 17.24 1.45
N LYS A 18 -13.94 17.18 0.24
CA LYS A 18 -15.00 16.24 -0.14
C LYS A 18 -14.40 14.88 -0.51
N LEU A 19 -13.70 14.25 0.44
CA LEU A 19 -12.90 13.04 0.22
C LEU A 19 -13.71 11.85 -0.30
N GLN A 20 -14.95 11.65 0.19
CA GLN A 20 -15.81 10.57 -0.28
C GLN A 20 -16.22 10.78 -1.75
N ASN A 21 -16.63 11.99 -2.11
CA ASN A 21 -16.95 12.32 -3.51
C ASN A 21 -15.72 12.18 -4.41
N ALA A 22 -14.54 12.60 -3.94
CA ALA A 22 -13.28 12.41 -4.66
C ALA A 22 -12.96 10.91 -4.84
N PHE A 23 -13.23 10.09 -3.81
CA PHE A 23 -13.03 8.64 -3.86
C PHE A 23 -13.93 7.97 -4.90
N ASP A 24 -15.21 8.36 -4.93
CA ASP A 24 -16.18 7.82 -5.88
C ASP A 24 -15.83 8.23 -7.32
N LEU A 25 -15.42 9.48 -7.54
CA LEU A 25 -14.93 9.94 -8.83
C LEU A 25 -13.66 9.19 -9.27
N VAL A 26 -12.71 8.94 -8.35
CA VAL A 26 -11.50 8.15 -8.65
C VAL A 26 -11.87 6.74 -9.09
N LYS A 27 -12.82 6.07 -8.41
CA LYS A 27 -13.28 4.73 -8.80
C LYS A 27 -13.88 4.73 -10.22
N GLN A 28 -14.72 5.71 -10.52
CA GLN A 28 -15.33 5.86 -11.84
C GLN A 28 -14.26 6.04 -12.92
N LEU A 29 -13.33 6.98 -12.71
CA LEU A 29 -12.25 7.26 -13.66
C LEU A 29 -11.32 6.06 -13.83
N TYR A 30 -10.98 5.36 -12.73
CA TYR A 30 -10.12 4.19 -12.77
C TYR A 30 -10.75 3.04 -13.56
N ARG A 31 -12.04 2.79 -13.37
CA ARG A 31 -12.79 1.79 -14.14
C ARG A 31 -12.79 2.12 -15.63
N GLN A 32 -13.22 3.33 -16.00
CA GLN A 32 -13.27 3.77 -17.39
C GLN A 32 -11.90 3.70 -18.07
N GLN A 33 -10.85 4.08 -17.36
CA GLN A 33 -9.48 4.06 -17.87
C GLN A 33 -8.94 2.62 -17.99
N THR A 34 -9.36 1.72 -17.10
CA THR A 34 -8.97 0.30 -17.14
C THR A 34 -9.63 -0.40 -18.33
N GLU A 35 -10.94 -0.19 -18.52
CA GLU A 35 -11.69 -0.74 -19.67
C GLU A 35 -11.06 -0.27 -21.00
N LEU A 36 -10.65 1.00 -21.08
CA LEU A 36 -9.91 1.53 -22.22
C LEU A 36 -8.56 0.81 -22.42
N ILE A 37 -7.74 0.68 -21.37
CA ILE A 37 -6.42 0.06 -21.46
C ILE A 37 -6.51 -1.39 -21.92
N VAL A 38 -7.48 -2.15 -21.42
CA VAL A 38 -7.69 -3.56 -21.81
C VAL A 38 -8.09 -3.68 -23.28
N GLY A 39 -8.69 -2.64 -23.87
CA GLY A 39 -9.00 -2.57 -25.30
C GLY A 39 -7.77 -2.45 -26.21
N PHE A 40 -6.60 -2.08 -25.69
CA PHE A 40 -5.35 -2.08 -26.46
C PHE A 40 -4.75 -3.49 -26.52
N PRO A 41 -4.06 -3.88 -27.62
CA PRO A 41 -3.39 -5.18 -27.73
C PRO A 41 -2.47 -5.47 -26.54
N GLU A 42 -1.65 -4.51 -26.13
CA GLU A 42 -0.69 -4.64 -25.02
C GLU A 42 -1.37 -4.75 -23.66
N GLY A 43 -2.55 -4.12 -23.51
CA GLY A 43 -3.34 -4.20 -22.29
C GLY A 43 -4.13 -5.49 -22.18
N SER A 44 -4.61 -6.02 -23.30
CA SER A 44 -5.40 -7.26 -23.37
C SER A 44 -4.60 -8.47 -22.86
N MET A 45 -3.30 -8.54 -23.18
CA MET A 45 -2.37 -9.57 -22.69
C MET A 45 -2.23 -9.58 -21.15
N LYS A 46 -2.55 -8.46 -20.49
CA LYS A 46 -2.48 -8.31 -19.02
C LYS A 46 -3.85 -8.02 -18.39
N SER A 47 -4.94 -8.29 -19.12
CA SER A 47 -6.31 -8.01 -18.72
C SER A 47 -6.65 -8.55 -17.32
N ALA A 48 -6.26 -9.79 -17.01
CA ALA A 48 -6.47 -10.39 -15.69
C ALA A 48 -5.84 -9.58 -14.54
N SER A 49 -4.64 -9.02 -14.76
CA SER A 49 -3.95 -8.18 -13.77
C SER A 49 -4.67 -6.84 -13.57
N TYR A 50 -5.12 -6.22 -14.66
CA TYR A 50 -5.87 -4.97 -14.60
C TYR A 50 -7.23 -5.13 -13.92
N TYR A 51 -7.99 -6.16 -14.26
CA TYR A 51 -9.28 -6.44 -13.63
C TYR A 51 -9.15 -6.78 -12.14
N LYS A 52 -8.11 -7.52 -11.75
CA LYS A 52 -7.83 -7.79 -10.33
C LYS A 52 -7.58 -6.50 -9.54
N LEU A 53 -6.79 -5.57 -10.10
CA LEU A 53 -6.54 -4.27 -9.48
C LEU A 53 -7.79 -3.38 -9.46
N MET A 54 -8.59 -3.43 -10.53
CA MET A 54 -9.87 -2.72 -10.61
C MET A 54 -10.83 -3.22 -9.53
N ASP A 55 -10.95 -4.53 -9.31
CA ASP A 55 -11.79 -5.08 -8.25
C ASP A 55 -11.31 -4.62 -6.86
N GLU A 56 -9.99 -4.65 -6.60
CA GLU A 56 -9.43 -4.18 -5.32
C GLU A 56 -9.80 -2.71 -5.01
N ILE A 57 -9.73 -1.84 -6.03
CA ILE A 57 -9.97 -0.40 -5.91
C ILE A 57 -11.46 -0.08 -5.88
N CYS A 58 -12.26 -0.73 -6.74
CA CYS A 58 -13.64 -0.35 -7.00
C CYS A 58 -14.67 -1.10 -6.15
N ARG A 59 -14.33 -2.26 -5.58
CA ARG A 59 -15.26 -3.08 -4.80
C ARG A 59 -15.72 -2.45 -3.48
N LYS A 60 -14.95 -1.50 -2.95
CA LYS A 60 -15.26 -0.85 -1.66
C LYS A 60 -16.14 0.37 -1.85
N ASN A 61 -17.22 0.47 -1.07
CA ASN A 61 -18.12 1.62 -1.09
C ASN A 61 -17.61 2.80 -0.25
N ASN A 62 -16.85 2.50 0.80
CA ASN A 62 -16.26 3.51 1.69
C ASN A 62 -14.74 3.56 1.50
N ILE A 63 -14.14 4.72 1.80
CA ILE A 63 -12.69 4.89 1.80
C ILE A 63 -12.07 3.87 2.77
N PRO A 64 -11.22 2.94 2.31
CA PRO A 64 -10.68 1.91 3.16
C PRO A 64 -9.76 2.48 4.24
N ILE A 65 -10.02 2.12 5.49
CA ILE A 65 -9.06 2.30 6.58
C ILE A 65 -8.12 1.10 6.54
N LYS A 66 -6.97 1.25 5.87
CA LYS A 66 -5.92 0.23 5.93
C LYS A 66 -5.32 0.27 7.33
N LYS A 67 -5.69 -0.70 8.16
CA LYS A 67 -5.03 -0.97 9.44
C LYS A 67 -3.59 -1.37 9.16
N ASP A 68 -2.67 -0.86 9.97
CA ASP A 68 -1.29 -1.33 9.90
C ASP A 68 -1.25 -2.76 10.42
N HIS A 69 -0.91 -3.70 9.54
CA HIS A 69 -0.62 -5.06 9.97
C HIS A 69 0.74 -5.05 10.67
N HIS A 70 0.75 -5.10 11.99
CA HIS A 70 1.98 -5.20 12.78
C HIS A 70 2.57 -6.61 12.67
N TYR A 71 3.23 -6.93 11.55
CA TYR A 71 3.88 -8.23 11.32
C TYR A 71 4.87 -8.61 12.43
N VAL A 72 5.64 -7.62 12.90
CA VAL A 72 6.56 -7.79 14.04
C VAL A 72 5.83 -8.28 15.29
N ARG A 73 4.63 -7.75 15.56
CA ARG A 73 3.83 -8.14 16.73
C ARG A 73 3.24 -9.54 16.59
N ASN A 74 2.90 -9.96 15.37
CA ASN A 74 2.19 -11.23 15.16
C ASN A 74 3.13 -12.42 14.93
N VAL A 75 4.40 -12.18 14.55
CA VAL A 75 5.36 -13.25 14.24
C VAL A 75 6.56 -13.22 15.19
N SER A 76 7.21 -12.07 15.34
CA SER A 76 8.43 -11.97 16.16
C SER A 76 8.12 -12.04 17.66
N VAL A 77 7.03 -11.43 18.14
CA VAL A 77 6.68 -11.48 19.58
C VAL A 77 6.41 -12.92 20.07
N PRO A 78 5.61 -13.76 19.39
CA PRO A 78 5.45 -15.16 19.77
C PRO A 78 6.78 -15.93 19.83
N LEU A 79 7.70 -15.72 18.89
CA LEU A 79 9.01 -16.39 18.86
C LEU A 79 9.89 -15.98 20.04
N VAL A 80 9.86 -14.69 20.41
CA VAL A 80 10.53 -14.20 21.63
C VAL A 80 9.90 -14.78 22.90
N SER A 81 8.57 -14.93 22.93
CA SER A 81 7.87 -15.57 24.06
C SER A 81 8.22 -17.05 24.19
N VAL A 82 8.36 -17.77 23.07
CA VAL A 82 8.82 -19.17 23.06
C VAL A 82 10.27 -19.27 23.55
N ALA A 83 11.14 -18.35 23.12
CA ALA A 83 12.51 -18.29 23.64
C ALA A 83 12.50 -18.04 25.16
N GLY A 84 11.72 -17.08 25.64
CA GLY A 84 11.57 -16.79 27.07
C GLY A 84 11.07 -18.00 27.87
N ALA A 85 10.08 -18.74 27.35
CA ALA A 85 9.58 -19.97 27.99
C ALA A 85 10.64 -21.09 28.03
N GLY A 86 11.41 -21.27 26.95
CA GLY A 86 12.53 -22.21 26.91
C GLY A 86 13.63 -21.87 27.92
N LEU A 87 13.94 -20.58 28.07
CA LEU A 87 14.92 -20.11 29.05
C LEU A 87 14.45 -20.34 30.49
N ILE A 88 13.18 -20.04 30.79
CA ILE A 88 12.59 -20.32 32.11
C ILE A 88 12.65 -21.81 32.42
N LEU A 89 12.30 -22.67 31.45
CA LEU A 89 12.34 -24.12 31.62
C LEU A 89 13.76 -24.64 31.86
N ALA A 90 14.76 -24.09 31.17
CA ALA A 90 16.16 -24.45 31.37
C ALA A 90 16.66 -24.06 32.77
N LEU A 91 16.29 -22.86 33.25
CA LEU A 91 16.68 -22.36 34.57
C LEU A 91 15.95 -23.10 35.71
N SER A 92 14.67 -23.40 35.57
CA SER A 92 13.88 -24.10 36.60
C SER A 92 14.23 -25.57 36.73
N SER A 93 14.87 -26.15 35.72
CA SER A 93 15.15 -27.59 35.62
C SER A 93 16.63 -27.92 35.73
N PHE A 94 17.42 -27.03 36.34
CA PHE A 94 18.88 -27.13 36.43
C PHE A 94 19.38 -28.49 36.96
N PHE A 95 18.65 -29.09 37.90
CA PHE A 95 18.99 -30.39 38.51
C PHE A 95 18.50 -31.61 37.71
N VAL A 96 17.74 -31.42 36.62
CA VAL A 96 17.19 -32.47 35.76
C VAL A 96 17.76 -32.30 34.35
N ILE A 97 18.93 -32.92 34.10
CA ILE A 97 19.73 -32.75 32.88
C ILE A 97 18.89 -32.91 31.58
N PRO A 98 18.02 -33.91 31.41
CA PRO A 98 17.24 -34.06 30.18
C PRO A 98 16.24 -32.91 29.97
N LEU A 99 15.63 -32.41 31.04
CA LEU A 99 14.62 -31.35 30.99
C LEU A 99 15.26 -29.98 30.74
N MET A 100 16.45 -29.75 31.31
CA MET A 100 17.31 -28.60 31.02
C MET A 100 17.70 -28.55 29.53
N MET A 101 18.08 -29.69 28.94
CA MET A 101 18.41 -29.78 27.52
C MET A 101 17.22 -29.43 26.61
N ILE A 102 16.02 -29.90 26.95
CA ILE A 102 14.79 -29.55 26.22
C ILE A 102 14.53 -28.04 26.28
N GLY A 103 14.67 -27.42 27.46
CA GLY A 103 14.56 -25.97 27.63
C GLY A 103 15.55 -25.19 26.77
N LEU A 104 16.82 -25.64 26.73
CA LEU A 104 17.86 -25.06 25.87
C LEU A 104 17.54 -25.16 24.38
N ILE A 105 17.03 -26.30 23.92
CA ILE A 105 16.63 -26.49 22.51
C ILE A 105 15.48 -25.52 22.17
N ILE A 106 14.45 -25.44 23.01
CA ILE A 106 13.32 -24.52 22.81
C ILE A 106 13.79 -23.06 22.78
N PHE A 107 14.71 -22.69 23.68
CA PHE A 107 15.34 -21.38 23.71
C PHE A 107 16.08 -21.06 22.41
N ILE A 108 16.95 -21.97 21.95
CA ILE A 108 17.74 -21.78 20.72
C ILE A 108 16.83 -21.65 19.51
N VAL A 109 15.84 -22.53 19.37
CA VAL A 109 14.87 -22.49 18.25
C VAL A 109 14.07 -21.18 18.26
N GLY A 110 13.59 -20.75 19.43
CA GLY A 110 12.87 -19.49 19.59
C GLY A 110 13.74 -18.26 19.26
N TRP A 111 14.99 -18.25 19.73
CA TRP A 111 15.92 -17.15 19.51
C TRP A 111 16.37 -17.04 18.04
N VAL A 112 16.73 -18.16 17.41
CA VAL A 112 17.09 -18.19 15.98
C VAL A 112 15.91 -17.79 15.11
N GLY A 113 14.70 -18.31 15.41
CA GLY A 113 13.48 -17.91 14.72
C GLY A 113 13.19 -16.41 14.87
N PHE A 114 13.39 -15.84 16.06
CA PHE A 114 13.25 -14.41 16.29
C PHE A 114 14.27 -13.59 15.49
N ALA A 115 15.55 -13.97 15.53
CA ALA A 115 16.64 -13.28 14.84
C ALA A 115 16.44 -13.22 13.32
N ILE A 116 15.90 -14.28 12.72
CA ILE A 116 15.59 -14.33 11.28
C ILE A 116 14.28 -13.60 10.97
N SER A 117 13.24 -13.78 11.79
CA SER A 117 11.92 -13.19 11.51
C SER A 117 11.89 -11.69 11.70
N LEU A 118 12.66 -11.12 12.63
CA LEU A 118 12.60 -9.70 12.96
C LEU A 118 13.03 -8.80 11.79
N PRO A 119 14.17 -9.01 11.10
CA PRO A 119 14.56 -8.25 9.91
C PRO A 119 13.52 -8.35 8.78
N ILE A 120 12.99 -9.56 8.52
CA ILE A 120 11.97 -9.80 7.50
C ILE A 120 10.69 -9.04 7.86
N CYS A 121 10.25 -9.11 9.12
CA CYS A 121 9.07 -8.40 9.60
C CYS A 121 9.25 -6.89 9.53
N ILE A 122 10.42 -6.36 9.90
CA ILE A 122 10.73 -4.92 9.77
C ILE A 122 10.67 -4.50 8.30
N ALA A 123 11.30 -5.25 7.39
CA ALA A 123 11.27 -4.99 5.95
C ALA A 123 9.84 -5.04 5.36
N MET A 124 9.04 -6.04 5.76
CA MET A 124 7.64 -6.16 5.35
C MET A 124 6.75 -5.06 5.92
N ASN A 125 7.00 -4.63 7.15
CA ASN A 125 6.25 -3.56 7.79
C ASN A 125 6.60 -2.20 7.16
N LEU A 126 7.88 -1.98 6.80
CA LEU A 126 8.33 -0.80 6.05
C LEU A 126 7.71 -0.73 4.65
N SER A 127 7.61 -1.86 3.93
CA SER A 127 7.05 -1.90 2.58
C SER A 127 5.53 -1.73 2.52
N LYS A 128 4.81 -2.09 3.59
CA LYS A 128 3.34 -1.96 3.68
C LYS A 128 2.84 -0.68 4.35
N LYS A 129 3.72 0.15 4.90
CA LYS A 129 3.32 1.46 5.46
C LYS A 129 2.74 2.34 4.35
N ILE A 130 1.48 2.74 4.51
CA ILE A 130 0.91 3.83 3.72
C ILE A 130 1.77 5.07 3.96
N LYS A 131 2.33 5.61 2.88
CA LYS A 131 3.17 6.81 2.96
C LYS A 131 2.31 8.02 3.34
N LYS A 132 2.93 9.08 3.86
CA LYS A 132 2.23 10.34 4.14
C LYS A 132 1.61 10.92 2.85
N PRO A 133 0.46 11.61 2.91
CA PRO A 133 -0.22 12.16 1.73
C PRO A 133 0.71 12.99 0.83
N GLY A 134 1.56 13.85 1.41
CA GLY A 134 2.51 14.70 0.67
C GLY A 134 3.43 13.94 -0.30
N SER A 135 3.81 12.70 0.03
CA SER A 135 4.66 11.88 -0.86
C SER A 135 3.97 11.44 -2.15
N TYR A 136 2.64 11.39 -2.18
CA TYR A 136 1.87 11.04 -3.37
C TYR A 136 1.63 12.26 -4.26
N ILE A 137 1.52 13.47 -3.69
CA ILE A 137 1.36 14.72 -4.46
C ILE A 137 2.55 14.92 -5.42
N VAL A 138 3.78 14.77 -4.91
CA VAL A 138 5.00 14.88 -5.72
C VAL A 138 4.97 13.91 -6.90
N LYS A 139 4.50 12.68 -6.68
CA LYS A 139 4.36 11.68 -7.75
C LYS A 139 3.28 12.05 -8.76
N ILE A 140 2.13 12.50 -8.30
CA ILE A 140 1.01 12.95 -9.16
C ILE A 140 1.49 14.06 -10.08
N ASN A 141 2.18 15.07 -9.55
CA ASN A 141 2.73 16.17 -10.36
C ASN A 141 3.78 15.68 -11.37
N GLY A 142 4.62 14.72 -10.98
CA GLY A 142 5.54 14.06 -11.90
C GLY A 142 4.83 13.34 -13.06
N PHE A 143 3.68 12.70 -12.82
CA PHE A 143 2.88 12.09 -13.88
C PHE A 143 2.22 13.14 -14.78
N VAL A 144 1.66 14.20 -14.21
CA VAL A 144 1.04 15.30 -14.98
C VAL A 144 2.05 15.93 -15.93
N ASN A 145 3.25 16.29 -15.45
CA ASN A 145 4.31 16.86 -16.28
C ASN A 145 4.74 15.92 -17.41
N LYS A 146 4.82 14.61 -17.15
CA LYS A 146 5.15 13.63 -18.20
C LYS A 146 4.06 13.55 -19.27
N ILE A 147 2.78 13.56 -18.87
CA ILE A 147 1.66 13.49 -19.80
C ILE A 147 1.56 14.77 -20.65
N GLU A 148 1.82 15.94 -20.05
CA GLU A 148 1.70 17.23 -20.75
C GLU A 148 2.93 17.55 -21.63
N ASN A 149 4.16 17.29 -21.15
CA ASN A 149 5.37 17.75 -21.83
C ASN A 149 6.07 16.69 -22.70
N LEU A 150 5.75 15.41 -22.53
CA LEU A 150 6.43 14.32 -23.25
C LEU A 150 5.47 13.53 -24.15
N ARG A 151 4.29 14.08 -24.43
CA ARG A 151 3.22 13.40 -25.18
C ARG A 151 3.69 12.87 -26.53
N ASP A 152 4.54 13.63 -27.22
CA ASP A 152 5.02 13.30 -28.56
C ASP A 152 6.05 12.15 -28.56
N MET A 153 6.59 11.78 -27.40
CA MET A 153 7.57 10.70 -27.23
C MET A 153 6.96 9.36 -26.81
N TYR A 154 5.66 9.32 -26.52
CA TYR A 154 4.98 8.13 -26.00
C TYR A 154 3.91 7.64 -26.96
N THR A 155 3.74 6.32 -27.04
CA THR A 155 2.61 5.73 -27.74
C THR A 155 1.30 6.04 -27.02
N GLU A 156 0.18 5.98 -27.74
CA GLU A 156 -1.14 6.20 -27.17
C GLU A 156 -1.39 5.30 -25.94
N PHE A 157 -1.03 4.02 -26.05
CA PHE A 157 -1.10 3.08 -24.93
C PHE A 157 -0.28 3.53 -23.70
N GLN A 158 0.94 4.02 -23.91
CA GLN A 158 1.81 4.48 -22.82
C GLN A 158 1.21 5.70 -22.11
N ILE A 159 0.62 6.65 -22.86
CA ILE A 159 -0.07 7.81 -22.30
C ILE A 159 -1.28 7.37 -21.47
N GLU A 160 -2.11 6.48 -22.02
CA GLU A 160 -3.31 6.01 -21.32
C GLU A 160 -2.93 5.21 -20.05
N ARG A 161 -1.83 4.45 -20.08
CA ARG A 161 -1.28 3.79 -18.89
C ARG A 161 -0.79 4.79 -17.84
N LEU A 162 -0.09 5.86 -18.24
CA LEU A 162 0.35 6.91 -17.32
C LEU A 162 -0.85 7.61 -16.66
N LYS A 163 -1.95 7.82 -17.38
CA LYS A 163 -3.21 8.34 -16.80
C LYS A 163 -3.79 7.38 -15.77
N LEU A 164 -3.80 6.07 -16.04
CA LEU A 164 -4.25 5.07 -15.06
C LEU A 164 -3.39 5.09 -13.79
N ASP A 165 -2.06 5.13 -13.94
CA ASP A 165 -1.13 5.20 -12.83
C ASP A 165 -1.31 6.49 -12.00
N MET A 166 -1.59 7.61 -12.65
CA MET A 166 -1.92 8.86 -11.97
C MET A 166 -3.21 8.73 -11.14
N ILE A 167 -4.30 8.18 -11.71
CA ILE A 167 -5.56 7.96 -10.99
C ILE A 167 -5.35 7.02 -9.79
N LYS A 168 -4.52 5.98 -9.96
CA LYS A 168 -4.11 5.09 -8.88
C LYS A 168 -3.40 5.85 -7.75
N MET A 169 -2.54 6.80 -8.07
CA MET A 169 -1.87 7.64 -7.06
C MET A 169 -2.85 8.54 -6.31
N TYR A 170 -3.87 9.10 -6.98
CA TYR A 170 -4.95 9.82 -6.30
C TYR A 170 -5.71 8.90 -5.33
N TRP A 171 -6.01 7.65 -5.72
CA TRP A 171 -6.61 6.68 -4.81
C TRP A 171 -5.75 6.46 -3.55
N TYR A 172 -4.45 6.22 -3.71
CA TYR A 172 -3.54 6.05 -2.56
C TYR A 172 -3.47 7.31 -1.69
N TRP A 173 -3.49 8.49 -2.31
CA TRP A 173 -3.52 9.76 -1.59
C TRP A 173 -4.78 9.88 -0.73
N ILE A 174 -5.98 9.62 -1.29
CA ILE A 174 -7.25 9.71 -0.55
C ILE A 174 -7.28 8.73 0.62
N VAL A 175 -6.84 7.49 0.40
CA VAL A 175 -6.74 6.47 1.46
C VAL A 175 -5.76 6.90 2.56
N SER A 176 -4.63 7.51 2.17
CA SER A 176 -3.66 8.05 3.12
C SER A 176 -4.22 9.23 3.91
N ALA A 177 -4.87 10.19 3.24
CA ALA A 177 -5.46 11.36 3.86
C ALA A 177 -6.52 10.97 4.90
N ASN A 178 -7.38 10.01 4.57
CA ASN A 178 -8.39 9.47 5.49
C ASN A 178 -7.76 8.76 6.70
N LYS A 179 -6.66 8.00 6.51
CA LYS A 179 -5.96 7.32 7.61
C LYS A 179 -5.31 8.30 8.58
N TYR A 180 -4.66 9.33 8.08
CA TYR A 180 -3.89 10.28 8.89
C TYR A 180 -4.70 11.48 9.39
N GLY A 181 -6.02 11.52 9.12
CA GLY A 181 -6.85 12.68 9.45
C GLY A 181 -6.32 13.97 8.80
N TYR A 182 -5.70 13.84 7.63
CA TYR A 182 -4.94 14.92 7.02
C TYR A 182 -5.90 15.96 6.44
N SER A 183 -6.10 17.06 7.16
CA SER A 183 -6.61 18.30 6.59
C SER A 183 -5.55 18.87 5.66
N ILE A 184 -5.97 19.23 4.45
CA ILE A 184 -5.12 19.69 3.35
C ILE A 184 -4.08 20.70 3.86
N PRO A 185 -2.77 20.45 3.69
CA PRO A 185 -1.74 21.37 4.16
C PRO A 185 -1.81 22.64 3.32
N GLU A 186 -1.66 23.79 3.97
CA GLU A 186 -1.36 25.06 3.31
C GLU A 186 -0.16 24.81 2.36
N GLY A 187 -0.39 24.93 1.05
CA GLY A 187 0.57 24.49 0.03
C GLY A 187 -0.01 23.56 -1.04
N PHE A 188 -1.25 23.09 -0.90
CA PHE A 188 -2.05 22.51 -1.99
C PHE A 188 -2.55 23.58 -2.99
N TYR A 189 -1.72 24.59 -3.25
CA TYR A 189 -1.93 25.54 -4.33
C TYR A 189 -1.25 24.96 -5.57
N ILE A 190 -2.02 24.20 -6.34
CA ILE A 190 -1.75 23.93 -7.76
C ILE A 190 -2.57 24.96 -8.54
#